data_AF-Q05RH3-F1
#
_entry.id   AF-Q05RH3-F1
#
_cell.length_a   1.000
_cell.length_b   1.000
_cell.length_c   1.000
_cell.angle_alpha   90.00
_cell.angle_beta   90.00
_cell.angle_gamma   90.00
#
_symmetry.space_group_name_H-M   'P 1'
#
loop_
_entity.id
_entity.type
_entity.pdbx_description
1 polymer ?
#
loop_
_entity_poly.entity_id
_entity_poly.type
_entity_poly.pdbx_seq_one_letter_code
_entity_poly.pdbx_strand_id
1 'polypeptide(L)'
;MNRFAGLDNRERRRGGSALVTGTEVHASAGGASCVVTTDSESPRLLRQNSHVQSIELRTYVFIDSLQPQLAAYMGTVSQGFLPIPGDACLWMEVSPGMAVHRVTDIALKASNVRLGQMVVERAFGSMALYHRDQSTVIHSGDVVLEAIGSSVEQRTPADVSWTEVIRAITPDHAVLINRQNRRGSMIEAGMSMFILETEPAGYVLIAANEAEKASNITLVDVKAVGAFGRLTLAGREGDVEEAAAAAMRAIEMINRRSALR
;
A
#
# COMPACT_ATOMS: atom_id res chain seq x y z
N MET A 1 -37.17 -70.83 47.31
CA MET A 1 -35.77 -70.91 46.82
C MET A 1 -35.28 -69.49 46.57
N ASN A 2 -34.10 -69.00 46.91
CA ASN A 2 -32.92 -69.52 47.61
C ASN A 2 -32.08 -68.31 48.08
N ARG A 3 -31.24 -68.56 49.08
CA ARG A 3 -30.26 -67.66 49.73
C ARG A 3 -29.07 -67.28 48.80
N PHE A 4 -28.22 -66.38 49.33
CA PHE A 4 -26.73 -66.40 49.41
C PHE A 4 -26.14 -65.01 49.07
N ALA A 5 -25.54 -64.30 50.05
CA ALA A 5 -24.11 -64.30 50.44
C ALA A 5 -23.21 -63.74 49.31
N GLY A 6 -22.25 -62.84 49.48
CA GLY A 6 -21.41 -62.36 50.59
C GLY A 6 -20.01 -62.02 50.00
N LEU A 7 -19.13 -61.44 50.83
CA LEU A 7 -17.67 -61.26 50.66
C LEU A 7 -17.20 -59.97 49.95
N ASP A 8 -16.44 -59.05 50.56
CA ASP A 8 -15.17 -59.07 51.33
C ASP A 8 -13.88 -58.96 50.51
N ASN A 9 -12.99 -58.16 51.08
CA ASN A 9 -11.51 -58.20 51.06
C ASN A 9 -10.76 -57.59 49.86
N ARG A 10 -9.99 -56.52 50.12
CA ARG A 10 -8.50 -56.50 50.35
C ARG A 10 -7.77 -56.27 49.03
N GLU A 11 -6.60 -55.67 48.92
CA GLU A 11 -5.62 -55.12 49.85
C GLU A 11 -4.68 -54.22 49.03
N ARG A 12 -3.88 -53.44 49.75
CA ARG A 12 -2.85 -52.54 49.23
C ARG A 12 -1.66 -53.26 48.55
N ARG A 13 -0.92 -52.39 47.82
CA ARG A 13 0.53 -52.39 47.50
C ARG A 13 0.99 -53.16 46.25
N ARG A 14 1.57 -52.42 45.31
CA ARG A 14 3.04 -52.35 45.13
C ARG A 14 3.43 -51.14 44.28
N GLY A 15 4.49 -50.45 44.71
CA GLY A 15 5.07 -49.33 43.97
C GLY A 15 5.88 -49.79 42.76
N GLY A 16 6.06 -48.85 41.83
CA GLY A 16 7.03 -48.89 40.75
C GLY A 16 7.24 -47.46 40.27
N SER A 17 8.44 -46.92 40.49
CA SER A 17 8.83 -45.58 40.07
C SER A 17 9.03 -45.53 38.56
N ALA A 18 8.54 -44.48 37.90
CA ALA A 18 9.11 -44.01 36.64
C ALA A 18 9.57 -42.57 36.85
N LEU A 19 10.89 -42.38 36.78
CA LEU A 19 11.57 -41.09 36.80
C LEU A 19 11.13 -40.27 35.57
N VAL A 20 10.51 -39.11 35.81
CA VAL A 20 10.35 -38.04 34.81
C VAL A 20 11.46 -37.03 35.08
N THR A 21 12.49 -37.06 34.25
CA THR A 21 13.62 -36.13 34.31
C THR A 21 13.27 -34.80 33.67
N GLY A 22 13.36 -33.72 34.46
CA GLY A 22 13.86 -32.41 34.03
C GLY A 22 12.85 -31.46 33.37
N THR A 23 12.00 -30.80 34.17
CA THR A 23 11.41 -29.51 33.82
C THR A 23 11.70 -28.58 34.99
N GLU A 24 12.57 -27.59 34.81
CA GLU A 24 12.76 -26.54 35.80
C GLU A 24 11.65 -25.52 35.64
N VAL A 25 10.77 -25.46 36.65
CA VAL A 25 9.67 -24.50 36.71
C VAL A 25 10.16 -23.30 37.53
N HIS A 26 10.58 -22.22 36.86
CA HIS A 26 10.75 -20.94 37.53
C HIS A 26 9.40 -20.26 37.66
N ALA A 27 8.84 -20.28 38.87
CA ALA A 27 7.66 -19.50 39.22
C ALA A 27 8.07 -18.05 39.55
N SER A 28 7.82 -17.11 38.64
CA SER A 28 7.76 -15.68 38.97
C SER A 28 6.30 -15.29 39.23
N ALA A 29 6.01 -14.89 40.45
CA ALA A 29 4.68 -14.50 40.92
C ALA A 29 4.29 -13.09 40.43
N GLY A 30 3.09 -12.94 39.86
CA GLY A 30 2.37 -11.67 39.80
C GLY A 30 1.56 -11.39 38.52
N GLY A 31 0.25 -11.67 38.55
CA GLY A 31 -0.77 -10.89 37.83
C GLY A 31 -1.13 -11.26 36.37
N ALA A 32 -2.26 -11.96 36.22
CA ALA A 32 -3.20 -12.05 35.08
C ALA A 32 -2.68 -12.31 33.63
N SER A 33 -3.12 -13.48 33.13
CA SER A 33 -3.03 -14.00 31.75
C SER A 33 -1.65 -14.44 31.26
N CYS A 34 -1.10 -15.51 31.87
CA CYS A 34 -0.09 -16.31 31.17
C CYS A 34 -0.78 -17.11 30.05
N VAL A 35 -0.68 -16.63 28.82
CA VAL A 35 -0.91 -17.48 27.65
C VAL A 35 0.22 -18.49 27.64
N VAL A 36 -0.08 -19.75 27.90
CA VAL A 36 0.90 -20.85 27.80
C VAL A 36 1.19 -21.04 26.32
N THR A 37 2.19 -20.32 25.80
CA THR A 37 2.73 -20.59 24.47
C THR A 37 3.55 -21.87 24.57
N THR A 38 3.14 -22.92 23.88
CA THR A 38 3.98 -24.11 23.71
C THR A 38 5.27 -23.71 22.99
N ASP A 39 6.41 -24.33 23.30
CA ASP A 39 7.73 -23.99 22.73
C ASP A 39 7.79 -24.04 21.18
N SER A 40 6.76 -24.60 20.53
CA SER A 40 6.57 -24.63 19.07
C SER A 40 5.98 -23.35 18.45
N GLU A 41 5.33 -22.49 19.24
CA GLU A 41 4.71 -21.23 18.78
C GLU A 41 5.72 -20.08 18.74
N SER A 42 6.61 -20.00 19.72
CA SER A 42 7.60 -18.92 19.85
C SER A 42 8.52 -18.77 18.63
N PRO A 43 9.07 -19.85 18.03
CA PRO A 43 9.89 -19.76 16.81
C PRO A 43 9.09 -19.33 15.57
N ARG A 44 7.80 -19.68 15.50
CA ARG A 44 6.91 -19.30 14.40
C ARG A 44 6.55 -17.82 14.45
N LEU A 45 6.26 -17.30 15.65
CA LEU A 45 6.01 -15.88 15.88
C LEU A 45 7.26 -15.04 15.61
N LEU A 46 8.44 -15.49 16.06
CA LEU A 46 9.73 -14.85 15.75
C LEU A 46 10.01 -14.82 14.23
N ARG A 47 9.78 -15.93 13.51
CA ARG A 47 9.88 -15.95 12.04
C ARG A 47 8.86 -15.01 11.39
N GLN A 48 7.61 -15.03 11.82
CA GLN A 48 6.58 -14.14 11.27
C GLN A 48 6.92 -12.67 11.48
N ASN A 49 7.50 -12.29 12.61
CA ASN A 49 7.99 -10.93 12.85
C ASN A 49 9.22 -10.58 12.01
N SER A 50 10.14 -11.54 11.78
CA SER A 50 11.32 -11.31 10.92
C SER A 50 10.96 -10.99 9.46
N HIS A 51 9.86 -11.54 8.94
CA HIS A 51 9.39 -11.24 7.59
C HIS A 51 8.76 -9.84 7.45
N VAL A 52 8.32 -9.23 8.56
CA VAL A 52 7.74 -7.88 8.55
C VAL A 52 8.82 -6.82 8.46
N GLN A 53 9.91 -7.00 9.20
CA GLN A 53 11.07 -6.10 9.13
C GLN A 53 11.85 -6.22 7.81
N SER A 54 11.55 -7.23 6.98
CA SER A 54 12.11 -7.36 5.62
C SER A 54 11.27 -6.68 4.54
N ILE A 55 10.20 -5.97 4.91
CA ILE A 55 9.34 -5.26 3.93
C ILE A 55 10.02 -3.94 3.57
N GLU A 56 10.38 -3.79 2.30
CA GLU A 56 10.92 -2.54 1.77
C GLU A 56 9.78 -1.61 1.35
N LEU A 57 9.83 -0.36 1.80
CA LEU A 57 8.93 0.70 1.36
C LEU A 57 9.47 1.33 0.07
N ARG A 58 8.80 1.08 -1.05
CA ARG A 58 9.18 1.66 -2.35
C ARG A 58 8.56 3.02 -2.56
N THR A 59 7.25 3.09 -2.40
CA THR A 59 6.48 4.32 -2.63
C THR A 59 5.63 4.61 -1.41
N TYR A 60 5.66 5.86 -0.96
CA TYR A 60 4.69 6.41 -0.01
C TYR A 60 4.27 7.77 -0.53
N VAL A 61 3.04 7.89 -0.99
CA VAL A 61 2.48 9.13 -1.56
C VAL A 61 1.17 9.44 -0.86
N PHE A 62 1.17 10.56 -0.14
CA PHE A 62 -0.02 11.13 0.46
C PHE A 62 -0.52 12.29 -0.41
N ILE A 63 -1.79 12.24 -0.77
CA ILE A 63 -2.52 13.28 -1.47
C ILE A 63 -3.55 13.85 -0.50
N ASP A 64 -3.47 15.16 -0.26
CA ASP A 64 -4.29 15.90 0.69
C ASP A 64 -5.77 15.98 0.28
N SER A 65 -5.99 16.19 -1.02
CA SER A 65 -7.31 16.29 -1.64
C SER A 65 -7.20 15.90 -3.11
N LEU A 66 -7.83 14.79 -3.49
CA LEU A 66 -7.91 14.36 -4.88
C LEU A 66 -8.62 15.40 -5.73
N GLN A 67 -7.96 15.83 -6.82
CA GLN A 67 -8.56 16.70 -7.81
C GLN A 67 -9.65 15.97 -8.63
N PRO A 68 -10.64 16.68 -9.20
CA PRO A 68 -11.83 16.08 -9.79
C PRO A 68 -11.57 15.01 -10.85
N GLN A 69 -10.68 15.26 -11.83
CA GLN A 69 -10.36 14.30 -12.88
C GLN A 69 -9.57 13.12 -12.34
N LEU A 70 -8.62 13.35 -11.43
CA LEU A 70 -7.89 12.27 -10.80
C LEU A 70 -8.81 11.36 -9.98
N ALA A 71 -9.73 11.91 -9.19
CA ALA A 71 -10.71 11.13 -8.44
C ALA A 71 -11.61 10.29 -9.39
N ALA A 72 -12.10 10.90 -10.47
CA ALA A 72 -12.90 10.20 -11.48
C ALA A 72 -12.11 9.09 -12.20
N TYR A 73 -10.84 9.36 -12.53
CA TYR A 73 -9.94 8.37 -13.11
C TYR A 73 -9.70 7.20 -12.15
N MET A 74 -9.36 7.49 -10.90
CA MET A 74 -9.13 6.47 -9.87
C MET A 74 -10.39 5.63 -9.65
N GLY A 75 -11.58 6.25 -9.63
CA GLY A 75 -12.84 5.52 -9.57
C GLY A 75 -13.11 4.61 -10.78
N THR A 76 -12.53 4.92 -11.95
CA THR A 76 -12.65 4.11 -13.16
C THR A 76 -11.71 2.90 -13.15
N VAL A 77 -10.50 3.05 -12.63
CA VAL A 77 -9.47 1.98 -12.65
C VAL A 77 -9.47 1.10 -11.41
N SER A 78 -9.90 1.65 -10.27
CA SER A 78 -9.94 0.95 -8.99
C SER A 78 -10.91 -0.23 -9.01
N GLN A 79 -10.56 -1.29 -8.26
CA GLN A 79 -11.38 -2.50 -8.13
C GLN A 79 -12.04 -2.63 -6.74
N GLY A 80 -11.84 -1.64 -5.86
CA GLY A 80 -12.38 -1.57 -4.51
C GLY A 80 -13.35 -0.40 -4.33
N PHE A 81 -13.26 0.30 -3.20
CA PHE A 81 -14.09 1.47 -2.92
C PHE A 81 -13.67 2.68 -3.76
N LEU A 82 -14.65 3.40 -4.31
CA LEU A 82 -14.39 4.50 -5.24
C LEU A 82 -14.15 5.80 -4.48
N PRO A 83 -13.11 6.58 -4.80
CA PRO A 83 -12.89 7.87 -4.19
C PRO A 83 -13.86 8.92 -4.73
N ILE A 84 -14.10 9.96 -3.94
CA ILE A 84 -14.85 11.15 -4.34
C ILE A 84 -13.88 12.34 -4.46
N PRO A 85 -14.11 13.30 -5.36
CA PRO A 85 -13.33 14.54 -5.38
C PRO A 85 -13.27 15.18 -3.99
N GLY A 86 -12.07 15.56 -3.55
CA GLY A 86 -11.84 16.09 -2.20
C GLY A 86 -11.44 15.05 -1.15
N ASP A 87 -11.58 13.75 -1.42
CA ASP A 87 -11.07 12.72 -0.50
C ASP A 87 -9.54 12.79 -0.45
N ALA A 88 -8.99 12.52 0.74
CA ALA A 88 -7.58 12.27 0.93
C ALA A 88 -7.24 10.85 0.46
N CYS A 89 -6.04 10.68 -0.09
CA CYS A 89 -5.57 9.41 -0.62
C CYS A 89 -4.17 9.09 -0.10
N LEU A 90 -3.96 7.85 0.37
CA LEU A 90 -2.63 7.30 0.60
C LEU A 90 -2.38 6.16 -0.38
N TRP A 91 -1.33 6.31 -1.19
CA TRP A 91 -0.78 5.27 -2.04
C TRP A 91 0.51 4.73 -1.44
N MET A 92 0.60 3.41 -1.32
CA MET A 92 1.81 2.73 -0.85
C MET A 92 2.21 1.60 -1.78
N GLU A 93 3.52 1.44 -1.98
CA GLU A 93 4.12 0.30 -2.67
C GLU A 93 5.18 -0.35 -1.81
N VAL A 94 5.14 -1.68 -1.76
CA VAL A 94 6.06 -2.48 -0.93
C VAL A 94 6.66 -3.64 -1.71
N SER A 95 7.83 -4.08 -1.27
CA SER A 95 8.48 -5.33 -1.72
C SER A 95 8.77 -6.24 -0.52
N PRO A 96 8.56 -7.57 -0.62
CA PRO A 96 8.03 -8.32 -1.76
C PRO A 96 6.53 -8.06 -1.97
N GLY A 97 6.04 -8.26 -3.19
CA GLY A 97 4.66 -7.85 -3.53
C GLY A 97 3.55 -8.48 -2.69
N MET A 98 3.74 -9.71 -2.22
CA MET A 98 2.74 -10.38 -1.37
C MET A 98 2.60 -9.74 0.03
N ALA A 99 3.58 -8.92 0.45
CA ALA A 99 3.52 -8.20 1.72
C ALA A 99 2.37 -7.18 1.76
N VAL A 100 1.86 -6.72 0.61
CA VAL A 100 0.77 -5.74 0.54
C VAL A 100 -0.50 -6.23 1.23
N HIS A 101 -0.75 -7.54 1.29
CA HIS A 101 -1.89 -8.09 2.03
C HIS A 101 -1.81 -7.80 3.53
N ARG A 102 -0.61 -7.95 4.12
CA ARG A 102 -0.38 -7.64 5.53
C ARG A 102 -0.51 -6.14 5.77
N VAL A 103 0.10 -5.33 4.91
CA VAL A 103 0.03 -3.87 5.00
C VAL A 103 -1.42 -3.37 4.90
N THR A 104 -2.19 -3.94 3.98
CA THR A 104 -3.61 -3.63 3.80
C THR A 104 -4.43 -3.97 5.05
N ASP A 105 -4.23 -5.16 5.63
CA ASP A 105 -4.95 -5.61 6.82
C ASP A 105 -4.67 -4.71 8.04
N ILE A 106 -3.40 -4.30 8.23
CA ILE A 106 -3.01 -3.37 9.29
C ILE A 106 -3.71 -2.01 9.09
N ALA A 107 -3.64 -1.46 7.87
CA ALA A 107 -4.21 -0.15 7.59
C ALA A 107 -5.73 -0.09 7.82
N LEU A 108 -6.46 -1.13 7.41
CA LEU A 108 -7.92 -1.21 7.55
C LEU A 108 -8.37 -1.48 8.98
N LYS A 109 -7.52 -2.08 9.82
CA LYS A 109 -7.79 -2.27 11.25
C LYS A 109 -7.45 -1.05 12.08
N ALA A 110 -6.56 -0.19 11.60
CA ALA A 110 -6.13 1.01 12.31
C ALA A 110 -7.19 2.12 12.32
N SER A 111 -7.99 2.25 11.25
CA SER A 111 -8.97 3.33 11.14
C SER A 111 -10.08 3.03 10.12
N ASN A 112 -10.98 3.99 9.92
CA ASN A 112 -12.13 3.89 9.00
C ASN A 112 -11.79 4.14 7.51
N VAL A 113 -10.51 4.10 7.13
CA VAL A 113 -10.10 4.18 5.72
C VAL A 113 -10.77 3.11 4.87
N ARG A 114 -11.00 3.41 3.60
CA ARG A 114 -11.60 2.48 2.63
C ARG A 114 -10.54 2.05 1.62
N LEU A 115 -10.45 0.74 1.39
CA LEU A 115 -9.54 0.18 0.39
C LEU A 115 -10.09 0.42 -1.02
N GLY A 116 -9.41 1.24 -1.79
CA GLY A 116 -9.77 1.53 -3.17
C GLY A 116 -9.12 0.59 -4.17
N GLN A 117 -7.85 0.29 -3.94
CA GLN A 117 -7.09 -0.57 -4.84
C GLN A 117 -6.10 -1.40 -4.04
N MET A 118 -5.90 -2.64 -4.46
CA MET A 118 -4.84 -3.52 -3.98
C MET A 118 -4.41 -4.38 -5.17
N VAL A 119 -3.15 -4.24 -5.58
CA VAL A 119 -2.59 -4.98 -6.70
C VAL A 119 -1.31 -5.68 -6.26
N VAL A 120 -1.17 -6.94 -6.64
CA VAL A 120 0.05 -7.73 -6.43
C VAL A 120 0.67 -7.95 -7.80
N GLU A 121 1.77 -7.24 -8.06
CA GLU A 121 2.61 -7.44 -9.24
C GLU A 121 3.67 -8.52 -8.98
N ARG A 122 4.46 -8.85 -10.01
CA ARG A 122 5.52 -9.87 -9.91
C ARG A 122 6.56 -9.55 -8.82
N ALA A 123 6.94 -8.27 -8.68
CA ALA A 123 8.02 -7.85 -7.78
C ALA A 123 7.52 -7.01 -6.59
N PHE A 124 6.41 -6.29 -6.76
CA PHE A 124 5.93 -5.27 -5.82
C PHE A 124 4.43 -5.41 -5.60
N GLY A 125 3.93 -4.81 -4.54
CA GLY A 125 2.51 -4.79 -4.21
C GLY A 125 2.12 -3.36 -3.88
N SER A 126 0.97 -2.93 -4.39
CA SER A 126 0.52 -1.54 -4.31
C SER A 126 -0.88 -1.48 -3.73
N MET A 127 -1.17 -0.45 -2.94
CA MET A 127 -2.50 -0.23 -2.39
C MET A 127 -2.85 1.26 -2.34
N ALA A 128 -4.16 1.55 -2.43
CA ALA A 128 -4.74 2.88 -2.29
C ALA A 128 -5.79 2.89 -1.18
N LEU A 129 -5.66 3.82 -0.25
CA LEU A 129 -6.61 4.07 0.83
C LEU A 129 -7.25 5.44 0.65
N TYR A 130 -8.57 5.51 0.85
CA TYR A 130 -9.33 6.76 0.76
C TYR A 130 -10.10 7.03 2.03
N HIS A 131 -10.17 8.31 2.39
CA HIS A 131 -11.11 8.83 3.38
C HIS A 131 -11.24 10.35 3.21
N ARG A 132 -12.40 10.91 3.57
CA ARG A 132 -12.62 12.37 3.51
C ARG A 132 -11.69 13.14 4.45
N ASP A 133 -11.49 12.60 5.65
CA ASP A 133 -10.64 13.22 6.66
C ASP A 133 -9.18 12.79 6.50
N GLN A 134 -8.29 13.77 6.28
CA GLN A 134 -6.85 13.56 6.11
C GLN A 134 -6.21 12.84 7.31
N SER A 135 -6.60 13.20 8.53
CA SER A 135 -6.04 12.61 9.75
C SER A 135 -6.27 11.10 9.84
N THR A 136 -7.40 10.62 9.34
CA THR A 136 -7.74 9.18 9.32
C THR A 136 -6.82 8.42 8.35
N VAL A 137 -6.56 9.00 7.18
CA VAL A 137 -5.64 8.43 6.18
C VAL A 137 -4.20 8.41 6.71
N ILE A 138 -3.74 9.53 7.26
CA ILE A 138 -2.39 9.68 7.84
C ILE A 138 -2.20 8.67 8.98
N HIS A 139 -3.17 8.55 9.89
CA HIS A 139 -3.09 7.62 11.01
C HIS A 139 -2.92 6.17 10.55
N SER A 140 -3.70 5.71 9.57
CA SER A 140 -3.51 4.36 9.00
C SER A 140 -2.14 4.19 8.35
N GLY A 141 -1.60 5.23 7.71
CA GLY A 141 -0.25 5.23 7.15
C GLY A 141 0.83 5.11 8.23
N ASP A 142 0.73 5.89 9.30
CA ASP A 142 1.69 5.89 10.40
C ASP A 142 1.74 4.54 11.12
N VAL A 143 0.57 3.94 11.40
CA VAL A 143 0.46 2.60 12.01
C VAL A 143 1.07 1.53 11.11
N VAL A 144 0.89 1.64 9.78
CA VAL A 144 1.55 0.75 8.83
C VAL A 144 3.07 0.90 8.90
N LEU A 145 3.59 2.13 8.86
CA LEU A 145 5.02 2.41 8.86
C LEU A 145 5.68 1.89 10.14
N GLU A 146 5.06 2.13 11.30
CA GLU A 146 5.51 1.61 12.59
C GLU A 146 5.54 0.08 12.59
N ALA A 147 4.48 -0.56 12.08
CA ALA A 147 4.38 -2.02 12.06
C ALA A 147 5.43 -2.68 11.16
N ILE A 148 5.81 -2.06 10.04
CA ILE A 148 6.88 -2.56 9.15
C ILE A 148 8.28 -2.09 9.55
N GLY A 149 8.40 -1.24 10.59
CA GLY A 149 9.68 -0.69 11.03
C GLY A 149 10.31 0.28 10.02
N SER A 150 9.49 1.04 9.30
CA SER A 150 9.90 2.01 8.28
C SER A 150 9.44 3.43 8.64
N SER A 151 9.82 4.40 7.82
CA SER A 151 9.46 5.81 7.92
C SER A 151 9.27 6.40 6.52
N VAL A 152 8.59 7.55 6.41
CA VAL A 152 8.31 8.18 5.11
C VAL A 152 9.61 8.50 4.37
N GLU A 153 10.66 8.88 5.09
CA GLU A 153 11.97 9.24 4.56
C GLU A 153 12.72 8.03 3.98
N GLN A 154 12.39 6.81 4.40
CA GLN A 154 13.01 5.57 3.92
C GLN A 154 12.41 5.06 2.61
N ARG A 155 11.40 5.73 2.05
CA ARG A 155 10.88 5.39 0.72
C ARG A 155 11.96 5.58 -0.36
N THR A 156 11.96 4.70 -1.36
CA THR A 156 12.82 4.85 -2.55
C THR A 156 12.55 6.22 -3.20
N PRO A 157 13.56 7.04 -3.51
CA PRO A 157 13.37 8.30 -4.20
C PRO A 157 12.77 8.05 -5.60
N ALA A 158 12.03 9.02 -6.10
CA ALA A 158 11.45 8.98 -7.43
C ALA A 158 12.52 9.35 -8.47
N ASP A 159 12.93 8.39 -9.28
CA ASP A 159 13.72 8.62 -10.49
C ASP A 159 12.80 8.95 -11.67
N VAL A 160 13.20 9.93 -12.48
CA VAL A 160 12.45 10.36 -13.66
C VAL A 160 13.18 9.85 -14.89
N SER A 161 12.73 8.71 -15.41
CA SER A 161 13.34 8.07 -16.57
C SER A 161 13.04 8.82 -17.88
N TRP A 162 11.87 9.47 -17.96
CA TRP A 162 11.47 10.24 -19.14
C TRP A 162 10.53 11.39 -18.79
N THR A 163 10.71 12.54 -19.42
CA THR A 163 9.76 13.65 -19.35
C THR A 163 9.83 14.51 -20.61
N GLU A 164 8.68 14.82 -21.21
CA GLU A 164 8.62 15.60 -22.45
C GLU A 164 7.25 16.26 -22.64
N VAL A 165 7.25 17.43 -23.29
CA VAL A 165 6.04 18.07 -23.84
C VAL A 165 6.10 18.01 -25.37
N ILE A 166 5.12 17.33 -25.97
CA ILE A 166 4.96 17.20 -27.42
C ILE A 166 3.83 18.11 -27.87
N ARG A 167 4.14 19.06 -28.75
CA ARG A 167 3.19 20.08 -29.22
C ARG A 167 2.45 19.62 -30.48
N ALA A 168 1.21 20.09 -30.62
CA ALA A 168 0.38 19.90 -31.81
C ALA A 168 0.38 18.46 -32.35
N ILE A 169 -0.06 17.51 -31.52
CA ILE A 169 -0.05 16.09 -31.90
C ILE A 169 -0.85 15.84 -33.17
N THR A 170 -0.39 14.88 -33.98
CA THR A 170 -1.06 14.52 -35.23
C THR A 170 -2.35 13.71 -34.97
N PRO A 171 -3.30 13.70 -35.92
CA PRO A 171 -4.51 12.88 -35.81
C PRO A 171 -4.21 11.39 -35.59
N ASP A 172 -3.25 10.82 -36.31
CA ASP A 172 -2.87 9.42 -36.19
C ASP A 172 -2.35 9.07 -34.79
N HIS A 173 -1.53 9.96 -34.22
CA HIS A 173 -1.00 9.78 -32.86
C HIS A 173 -2.14 9.84 -31.82
N ALA A 174 -3.03 10.82 -31.94
CA ALA A 174 -4.18 10.97 -31.05
C ALA A 174 -5.09 9.73 -31.07
N VAL A 175 -5.36 9.15 -32.24
CA VAL A 175 -6.16 7.92 -32.37
C VAL A 175 -5.53 6.75 -31.64
N LEU A 176 -4.22 6.55 -31.78
CA LEU A 176 -3.53 5.45 -31.10
C LEU A 176 -3.53 5.65 -29.58
N ILE A 177 -3.23 6.86 -29.09
CA ILE A 177 -3.31 7.18 -27.66
C ILE A 177 -4.71 6.88 -27.12
N ASN A 178 -5.75 7.28 -27.85
CA ASN A 178 -7.13 7.07 -27.43
C ASN A 178 -7.57 5.60 -27.37
N ARG A 179 -6.92 4.72 -28.15
CA ARG A 179 -7.27 3.29 -28.25
C ARG A 179 -6.38 2.37 -27.42
N GLN A 180 -5.19 2.79 -27.02
CA GLN A 180 -4.21 1.96 -26.31
C GLN A 180 -4.50 1.87 -24.79
N ASN A 181 -5.59 1.19 -24.42
CA ASN A 181 -5.99 0.92 -23.03
C ASN A 181 -6.03 2.18 -22.14
N ARG A 182 -6.42 3.31 -22.71
CA ARG A 182 -6.65 4.58 -22.02
C ARG A 182 -7.83 4.46 -21.06
N ARG A 183 -7.69 4.98 -19.84
CA ARG A 183 -8.75 4.95 -18.83
C ARG A 183 -9.25 6.33 -18.39
N GLY A 184 -8.64 7.43 -18.85
CA GLY A 184 -9.05 8.80 -18.53
C GLY A 184 -9.95 9.42 -19.58
N SER A 185 -9.61 10.63 -20.02
CA SER A 185 -10.32 11.42 -21.03
C SER A 185 -9.66 11.32 -22.40
N MET A 186 -10.36 11.69 -23.48
CA MET A 186 -9.82 11.64 -24.83
C MET A 186 -8.83 12.78 -25.09
N ILE A 187 -7.85 12.53 -25.95
CA ILE A 187 -6.96 13.55 -26.51
C ILE A 187 -7.34 13.86 -27.95
N GLU A 188 -7.25 15.11 -28.38
CA GLU A 188 -7.59 15.54 -29.73
C GLU A 188 -6.36 15.98 -30.53
N ALA A 189 -6.46 15.88 -31.86
CA ALA A 189 -5.40 16.35 -32.74
C ALA A 189 -5.17 17.87 -32.57
N GLY A 190 -3.91 18.29 -32.63
CA GLY A 190 -3.52 19.68 -32.42
C GLY A 190 -3.36 20.09 -30.96
N MET A 191 -3.78 19.26 -29.99
CA MET A 191 -3.45 19.48 -28.57
C MET A 191 -1.96 19.29 -28.33
N SER A 192 -1.45 19.93 -27.28
CA SER A 192 -0.15 19.58 -26.70
C SER A 192 -0.34 18.46 -25.68
N MET A 193 0.68 17.63 -25.53
CA MET A 193 0.69 16.45 -24.67
C MET A 193 1.91 16.48 -23.77
N PHE A 194 1.73 16.22 -22.48
CA PHE A 194 2.82 15.98 -21.54
C PHE A 194 2.87 14.51 -21.17
N ILE A 195 4.08 13.93 -21.24
CA ILE A 195 4.35 12.56 -20.81
C ILE A 195 5.43 12.55 -19.72
N LEU A 196 5.22 11.73 -18.71
CA LEU A 196 6.15 11.53 -17.60
C LEU A 196 6.22 10.04 -17.27
N GLU A 197 7.44 9.53 -17.12
CA GLU A 197 7.72 8.20 -16.62
C GLU A 197 8.56 8.28 -15.36
N THR A 198 8.16 7.55 -14.31
CA THR A 198 8.87 7.51 -13.03
C THR A 198 9.12 6.08 -12.56
N GLU A 199 10.21 5.90 -11.81
CA GLU A 199 10.45 4.71 -11.01
C GLU A 199 10.75 5.13 -9.57
N PRO A 200 10.09 4.58 -8.54
CA PRO A 200 8.90 3.73 -8.55
C PRO A 200 7.65 4.30 -9.24
N ALA A 201 6.68 3.43 -9.51
CA ALA A 201 5.53 3.76 -10.36
C ALA A 201 4.52 4.71 -9.70
N GLY A 202 4.22 4.52 -8.41
CA GLY A 202 3.16 5.26 -7.73
C GLY A 202 3.36 6.77 -7.65
N TYR A 203 4.58 7.28 -7.87
CA TYR A 203 4.86 8.71 -7.83
C TYR A 203 4.14 9.53 -8.91
N VAL A 204 3.70 8.91 -10.00
CA VAL A 204 2.90 9.61 -11.01
C VAL A 204 1.53 10.11 -10.49
N LEU A 205 1.02 9.56 -9.39
CA LEU A 205 -0.25 10.00 -8.80
C LEU A 205 -0.15 11.41 -8.20
N ILE A 206 0.92 11.70 -7.46
CA ILE A 206 1.11 13.05 -6.92
C ILE A 206 1.39 14.05 -8.04
N ALA A 207 2.13 13.62 -9.07
CA ALA A 207 2.44 14.44 -10.23
C ALA A 207 1.14 14.81 -10.98
N ALA A 208 0.25 13.84 -11.17
CA ALA A 208 -1.07 14.06 -11.77
C ALA A 208 -1.93 15.01 -10.95
N ASN A 209 -1.99 14.81 -9.62
CA ASN A 209 -2.81 15.64 -8.73
C ASN A 209 -2.35 17.09 -8.72
N GLU A 210 -1.03 17.32 -8.60
CA GLU A 210 -0.47 18.66 -8.59
C GLU A 210 -0.52 19.34 -9.96
N ALA A 211 -0.42 18.57 -11.05
CA ALA A 211 -0.62 19.09 -12.41
C ALA A 211 -2.05 19.59 -12.64
N GLU A 212 -3.06 18.79 -12.26
CA GLU A 212 -4.47 19.19 -12.35
C GLU A 212 -4.80 20.38 -11.44
N LYS A 213 -4.17 20.44 -10.27
CA LYS A 213 -4.32 21.56 -9.33
C LYS A 213 -3.76 22.88 -9.89
N ALA A 214 -2.69 22.80 -10.68
CA ALA A 214 -1.99 23.98 -11.19
C ALA A 214 -2.60 24.56 -12.48
N SER A 215 -3.24 23.73 -13.31
CA SER A 215 -3.62 24.15 -14.66
C SER A 215 -4.83 23.39 -15.21
N ASN A 216 -5.56 24.02 -16.12
CA ASN A 216 -6.72 23.43 -16.78
C ASN A 216 -6.29 22.49 -17.93
N ILE A 217 -5.91 21.28 -17.55
CA ILE A 217 -5.51 20.20 -18.46
C ILE A 217 -6.53 19.06 -18.50
N THR A 218 -6.37 18.17 -19.46
CA THR A 218 -7.11 16.92 -19.60
C THR A 218 -6.25 15.75 -19.11
N LEU A 219 -6.75 15.00 -18.13
CA LEU A 219 -6.12 13.77 -17.65
C LEU A 219 -6.40 12.62 -18.64
N VAL A 220 -5.41 12.25 -19.46
CA VAL A 220 -5.58 11.20 -20.48
C VAL A 220 -5.39 9.81 -19.86
N ASP A 221 -4.30 9.62 -19.12
CA ASP A 221 -4.02 8.35 -18.43
C ASP A 221 -3.03 8.49 -17.28
N VAL A 222 -3.19 7.68 -16.23
CA VAL A 222 -2.29 7.61 -15.05
C VAL A 222 -2.05 6.16 -14.64
N LYS A 223 -0.98 5.56 -15.16
CA LYS A 223 -0.58 4.19 -14.84
C LYS A 223 0.36 4.19 -13.65
N ALA A 224 -0.19 4.02 -12.45
CA ALA A 224 0.56 4.03 -11.20
C ALA A 224 1.02 2.63 -10.73
N VAL A 225 0.73 1.57 -11.50
CA VAL A 225 1.07 0.17 -11.16
C VAL A 225 2.02 -0.39 -12.20
N GLY A 226 3.10 -1.03 -11.74
CA GLY A 226 4.10 -1.68 -12.58
C GLY A 226 5.53 -1.38 -12.11
N ALA A 227 6.51 -1.70 -12.95
CA ALA A 227 7.89 -1.29 -12.71
C ALA A 227 8.07 0.23 -12.85
N PHE A 228 7.44 0.80 -13.89
CA PHE A 228 7.44 2.23 -14.18
C PHE A 228 6.02 2.78 -14.15
N GLY A 229 5.90 3.98 -13.60
CA GLY A 229 4.68 4.75 -13.60
C GLY A 229 4.62 5.63 -14.84
N ARG A 230 3.44 5.82 -15.43
CA ARG A 230 3.28 6.67 -16.62
C ARG A 230 2.12 7.64 -16.46
N LEU A 231 2.38 8.91 -16.76
CA LEU A 231 1.39 9.98 -16.78
C LEU A 231 1.27 10.53 -18.20
N THR A 232 0.06 10.72 -18.68
CA THR A 232 -0.23 11.42 -19.93
C THR A 232 -1.30 12.48 -19.69
N LEU A 233 -0.94 13.74 -19.96
CA LEU A 233 -1.82 14.90 -19.90
C LEU A 233 -1.94 15.54 -21.27
N ALA A 234 -3.02 16.26 -21.51
CA ALA A 234 -3.21 17.02 -22.74
C ALA A 234 -3.91 18.35 -22.53
N GLY A 235 -3.76 19.28 -23.47
CA GLY A 235 -4.42 20.58 -23.41
C GLY A 235 -3.82 21.59 -24.36
N ARG A 236 -4.07 22.87 -24.07
CA ARG A 236 -3.39 23.98 -24.75
C ARG A 236 -1.93 24.02 -24.31
N GLU A 237 -1.06 24.48 -25.19
CA GLU A 237 0.40 24.47 -24.96
C GLU A 237 0.79 25.10 -23.61
N GLY A 238 0.36 26.33 -23.33
CA GLY A 238 0.67 27.00 -22.06
C GLY A 238 0.13 26.26 -20.82
N ASP A 239 -1.09 25.74 -20.91
CA ASP A 239 -1.71 24.98 -19.80
C ASP A 239 -0.90 23.70 -19.51
N VAL A 240 -0.44 23.00 -20.56
CA VAL A 240 0.34 21.76 -20.46
C VAL A 240 1.75 22.04 -19.92
N GLU A 241 2.39 23.13 -20.32
CA GLU A 241 3.71 23.53 -19.79
C GLU A 241 3.64 23.86 -18.29
N GLU A 242 2.59 24.56 -17.86
CA GLU A 242 2.37 24.86 -16.44
C GLU A 242 2.12 23.58 -15.61
N ALA A 243 1.28 22.68 -16.13
CA ALA A 243 1.02 21.38 -15.54
C ALA A 243 2.27 20.50 -15.43
N ALA A 244 3.09 20.47 -16.49
CA ALA A 244 4.36 19.74 -16.51
C ALA A 244 5.34 20.28 -15.45
N ALA A 245 5.44 21.61 -15.33
CA ALA A 245 6.28 22.23 -14.31
C ALA A 245 5.79 21.92 -12.89
N ALA A 246 4.47 21.88 -12.66
CA ALA A 246 3.88 21.51 -11.38
C ALA A 246 4.14 20.03 -11.01
N ALA A 247 3.94 19.13 -11.97
CA ALA A 247 4.26 17.70 -11.83
C ALA A 247 5.72 17.49 -11.41
N MET A 248 6.67 18.13 -12.11
CA MET A 248 8.09 17.98 -11.81
C MET A 248 8.48 18.57 -10.45
N ARG A 249 7.90 19.72 -10.07
CA ARG A 249 8.09 20.29 -8.72
C ARG A 249 7.60 19.35 -7.62
N ALA A 250 6.47 18.67 -7.84
CA ALA A 250 5.94 17.71 -6.86
C ALA A 250 6.89 16.53 -6.64
N ILE A 251 7.47 15.98 -7.71
CA ILE A 251 8.49 14.93 -7.65
C ILE A 251 9.75 15.42 -6.93
N GLU A 252 10.24 16.62 -7.26
CA GLU A 252 11.40 17.20 -6.59
C GLU A 252 11.17 17.38 -5.08
N MET A 253 9.98 17.86 -4.69
CA MET A 253 9.59 18.02 -3.29
C MET A 253 9.54 16.68 -2.54
N ILE A 254 9.10 15.61 -3.20
CA ILE A 254 9.13 14.25 -2.65
C ILE A 254 10.56 13.80 -2.39
N ASN A 255 11.46 14.01 -3.35
CA ASN A 255 12.85 13.56 -3.27
C ASN A 255 13.63 14.34 -2.21
N ARG A 256 13.35 15.64 -2.02
CA ARG A 256 13.95 16.43 -0.92
C ARG A 256 13.66 15.89 0.47
N ARG A 257 12.59 15.10 0.63
CA ARG A 257 12.19 14.46 1.89
C ARG A 257 12.64 13.00 2.00
N SER A 258 13.26 12.43 0.96
CA SER A 258 13.84 11.09 1.07
C SER A 258 15.24 11.17 1.70
N ALA A 259 15.53 10.25 2.62
CA ALA A 259 16.85 10.08 3.21
C ALA A 259 17.80 9.27 2.30
N LEU A 260 17.24 8.55 1.33
CA LEU A 260 17.97 7.78 0.32
C LEU A 260 18.22 8.70 -0.87
N ARG A 261 19.49 9.01 -1.14
CA ARG A 261 19.94 9.80 -2.30
C ARG A 261 20.55 8.91 -3.35
#